data_AF-A0A382FUH9-F1
#
_entry.id   AF-A0A382FUH9-F1
#
_cell.length_a   1.000
_cell.length_b   1.000
_cell.length_c   1.000
_cell.angle_alpha   90.00
_cell.angle_beta   90.00
_cell.angle_gamma   90.00
#
_symmetry.space_group_name_H-M   'P 1'
#
loop_
_entity.id
_entity.type
_entity.pdbx_description
1 polymer ?
#
loop_
_entity_poly.entity_id
_entity_poly.type
_entity_poly.pdbx_seq_one_letter_code
_entity_poly.pdbx_strand_id
1 'polypeptide(L)'
;MTSSSHERASDRVAEAMIIIEEKTGVKIEIVVLIQGDEPMVTPEMIKAAIQPLLEEKDVTVSNLMADIGSDEEFEDPNEIKVIVNNHNSAMYFSREPIPSRKKYNGTAFPMKKQVCIIPFTRQCLLDYTALEPTPLEVIESIDMLRFLEHGKQVKMVHTDHQTVAVDTKADLRQVEALIKDDPLLRKYQDD
;
A
#
# COMPACT_ATOMS: atom_id res chain seq x y z
N MET A 1 15.57 5.81 14.92
CA MET A 1 15.60 6.27 13.52
C MET A 1 16.34 5.23 12.72
N THR A 2 15.88 4.96 11.51
CA THR A 2 16.47 4.02 10.55
C THR A 2 17.66 4.65 9.82
N SER A 3 18.55 3.84 9.24
CA SER A 3 19.69 4.31 8.45
C SER A 3 19.24 5.18 7.28
N SER A 4 20.06 6.19 6.97
CA SER A 4 19.88 7.09 5.82
C SER A 4 20.25 6.45 4.48
N SER A 5 20.78 5.22 4.47
CA SER A 5 21.16 4.49 3.26
C SER A 5 20.00 3.71 2.62
N HIS A 6 18.83 3.66 3.26
CA HIS A 6 17.68 2.92 2.73
C HIS A 6 16.95 3.71 1.65
N GLU A 7 17.05 3.23 0.40
CA GLU A 7 16.36 3.82 -0.74
C GLU A 7 14.86 3.52 -0.74
N ARG A 8 14.43 2.37 -0.19
CA ARG A 8 13.02 1.95 -0.18
C ARG A 8 12.37 2.00 1.20
N ALA A 9 11.05 2.13 1.22
CA ALA A 9 10.27 2.19 2.45
C ALA A 9 10.31 0.85 3.19
N SER A 10 10.18 -0.26 2.45
CA SER A 10 10.17 -1.60 3.02
C SER A 10 11.47 -1.96 3.76
N ASP A 11 12.63 -1.48 3.29
CA ASP A 11 13.91 -1.73 3.98
C ASP A 11 14.00 -1.00 5.33
N ARG A 12 13.49 0.24 5.39
CA ARG A 12 13.37 0.99 6.65
C ARG A 12 12.45 0.30 7.64
N VAL A 13 11.35 -0.29 7.18
CA VAL A 13 10.40 -1.03 8.03
C VAL A 13 11.06 -2.27 8.62
N ALA A 14 11.84 -3.01 7.83
CA ALA A 14 12.56 -4.18 8.31
C ALA A 14 13.59 -3.81 9.39
N GLU A 15 14.36 -2.74 9.17
CA GLU A 15 15.32 -2.25 10.18
C GLU A 15 14.60 -1.80 11.46
N ALA A 16 13.50 -1.04 11.33
CA ALA A 16 12.72 -0.59 12.47
C ALA A 16 12.17 -1.76 13.29
N MET A 17 11.66 -2.81 12.63
CA MET A 17 11.21 -4.04 13.26
C MET A 17 12.33 -4.67 14.08
N ILE A 18 13.52 -4.90 13.49
CA ILE A 18 14.67 -5.51 14.19
C ILE A 18 15.08 -4.69 15.42
N ILE A 19 15.17 -3.36 15.30
CA ILE A 19 15.52 -2.48 16.43
C ILE A 19 14.49 -2.61 17.58
N ILE A 20 13.21 -2.73 17.27
CA ILE A 20 12.15 -2.90 18.28
C ILE A 20 12.24 -4.29 18.93
N GLU A 21 12.46 -5.34 18.15
CA GLU A 21 12.63 -6.70 18.66
C GLU A 21 13.82 -6.77 19.64
N GLU A 22 14.95 -6.15 19.29
CA GLU A 22 16.15 -6.09 20.13
C GLU A 22 15.91 -5.33 21.45
N LYS A 23 15.17 -4.21 21.39
CA LYS A 23 14.88 -3.38 22.57
C LYS A 23 13.88 -4.01 23.53
N THR A 24 12.89 -4.70 22.98
CA THR A 24 11.76 -5.23 23.77
C THR A 24 11.93 -6.70 24.14
N GLY A 25 12.78 -7.44 23.43
CA GLY A 25 12.90 -8.90 23.54
C GLY A 25 11.70 -9.66 22.97
N VAL A 26 10.76 -8.96 22.30
CA VAL A 26 9.54 -9.55 21.72
C VAL A 26 9.70 -9.64 20.22
N LYS A 27 9.50 -10.84 19.66
CA LYS A 27 9.46 -11.03 18.21
C LYS A 27 8.13 -10.54 17.66
N ILE A 28 8.20 -9.73 16.60
CA ILE A 28 7.04 -9.20 15.91
C ILE A 28 6.61 -10.22 14.85
N GLU A 29 5.33 -10.59 14.79
CA GLU A 29 4.83 -11.56 13.81
C GLU A 29 4.37 -10.89 12.50
N ILE A 30 3.71 -9.74 12.63
CA ILE A 30 3.19 -8.94 11.51
C ILE A 30 3.62 -7.50 11.71
N VAL A 31 4.11 -6.88 10.64
CA VAL A 31 4.42 -5.46 10.58
C VAL A 31 3.49 -4.81 9.56
N VAL A 32 2.89 -3.67 9.89
CA VAL A 32 2.08 -2.89 8.96
C VAL A 32 2.85 -1.66 8.55
N LEU A 33 3.20 -1.56 7.27
CA LEU A 33 3.70 -0.33 6.67
C LEU A 33 2.51 0.58 6.33
N ILE A 34 2.51 1.79 6.88
CA ILE A 34 1.56 2.85 6.57
C ILE A 34 2.40 4.05 6.14
N GLN A 35 2.13 4.62 4.96
CA GLN A 35 2.84 5.81 4.52
C GLN A 35 2.39 7.04 5.33
N GLY A 36 3.31 7.97 5.55
CA GLY A 36 3.06 9.16 6.36
C GLY A 36 2.25 10.25 5.66
N ASP A 37 2.08 10.13 4.34
CA ASP A 37 1.32 11.00 3.45
C ASP A 37 -0.13 10.51 3.23
N GLU A 38 -0.55 9.46 3.96
CA GLU A 38 -1.91 8.91 3.95
C GLU A 38 -2.66 9.32 5.25
N PRO A 39 -3.15 10.56 5.38
CA PRO A 39 -3.75 11.07 6.61
C PRO A 39 -5.15 10.53 6.90
N MET A 40 -5.81 9.92 5.91
CA MET A 40 -7.18 9.39 6.02
C MET A 40 -7.24 7.91 6.40
N VAL A 41 -6.16 7.37 6.96
CA VAL A 41 -6.09 5.96 7.40
C VAL A 41 -7.03 5.74 8.57
N THR A 42 -7.88 4.70 8.48
CA THR A 42 -8.79 4.30 9.56
C THR A 42 -8.35 2.97 10.21
N PRO A 43 -8.75 2.71 11.47
CA PRO A 43 -8.52 1.42 12.11
C PRO A 43 -9.09 0.24 11.32
N GLU A 44 -10.24 0.44 10.66
CA GLU A 44 -10.93 -0.55 9.84
C GLU A 44 -10.10 -0.94 8.62
N MET A 45 -9.45 0.03 7.96
CA MET A 45 -8.54 -0.22 6.85
C MET A 45 -7.34 -1.07 7.29
N ILE A 46 -6.71 -0.74 8.43
CA ILE A 46 -5.58 -1.52 8.96
C ILE A 46 -6.03 -2.95 9.27
N LYS A 47 -7.19 -3.11 9.91
CA LYS A 47 -7.74 -4.44 10.22
C LYS A 47 -8.03 -5.25 8.95
N ALA A 48 -8.65 -4.63 7.94
CA ALA A 48 -8.94 -5.27 6.66
C ALA A 48 -7.66 -5.70 5.95
N ALA A 49 -6.61 -4.87 5.97
CA ALA A 49 -5.33 -5.20 5.40
C ALA A 49 -4.69 -6.42 6.09
N ILE A 50 -4.71 -6.47 7.43
CA ILE A 50 -4.08 -7.56 8.20
C ILE A 50 -4.82 -8.89 8.04
N GLN A 51 -6.16 -8.85 7.88
CA GLN A 51 -7.01 -10.03 7.97
C GLN A 51 -6.56 -11.24 7.11
N PRO A 52 -6.18 -11.08 5.82
CA PRO A 52 -5.68 -12.20 5.02
C PRO A 52 -4.45 -12.90 5.61
N LEU A 53 -3.52 -12.17 6.25
CA LEU A 53 -2.33 -12.76 6.86
C LEU A 53 -2.67 -13.62 8.09
N LEU A 54 -3.82 -13.35 8.74
CA LEU A 54 -4.28 -14.10 9.90
C LEU A 54 -5.09 -15.35 9.50
N GLU A 55 -5.83 -15.27 8.40
CA GLU A 55 -6.81 -16.28 8.00
C GLU A 55 -6.30 -17.23 6.90
N GLU A 56 -5.42 -16.75 6.02
CA GLU A 56 -4.90 -17.49 4.86
C GLU A 56 -3.42 -17.84 5.07
N LYS A 57 -3.09 -19.12 5.27
CA LYS A 57 -1.72 -19.56 5.58
C LYS A 57 -0.68 -19.23 4.51
N ASP A 58 -1.12 -19.12 3.25
CA ASP A 58 -0.23 -18.86 2.11
C ASP A 58 -0.04 -17.36 1.84
N VAL A 59 -0.79 -16.49 2.54
CA VAL A 59 -0.67 -15.03 2.38
C VAL A 59 0.35 -14.50 3.38
N THR A 60 1.48 -14.08 2.83
CA THR A 60 2.60 -13.56 3.63
C THR A 60 2.77 -12.04 3.53
N VAL A 61 2.09 -11.42 2.56
CA VAL A 61 1.97 -9.98 2.34
C VAL A 61 0.60 -9.70 1.72
N SER A 62 -0.04 -8.62 2.18
CA SER A 62 -1.22 -8.07 1.53
C SER A 62 -1.06 -6.56 1.34
N ASN A 63 -1.93 -5.96 0.54
CA ASN A 63 -1.95 -4.53 0.27
C ASN A 63 -3.39 -4.10 0.02
N LEU A 64 -3.78 -2.91 0.47
CA LEU A 64 -5.11 -2.38 0.17
C LEU A 64 -5.19 -1.87 -1.28
N MET A 65 -6.38 -1.95 -1.85
CA MET A 65 -6.73 -1.32 -3.11
C MET A 65 -8.08 -0.63 -3.02
N ALA A 66 -8.21 0.51 -3.69
CA ALA A 66 -9.47 1.23 -3.84
C ALA A 66 -9.82 1.35 -5.33
N ASP A 67 -11.09 1.55 -5.64
CA ASP A 67 -11.49 1.92 -6.98
C ASP A 67 -11.18 3.41 -7.22
N ILE A 68 -10.75 3.75 -8.43
CA ILE A 68 -10.46 5.11 -8.86
C ILE A 68 -11.76 5.74 -9.37
N GLY A 69 -12.05 6.97 -8.92
CA GLY A 69 -13.34 7.62 -9.17
C GLY A 69 -13.37 8.51 -10.40
N SER A 70 -12.20 8.87 -10.97
CA SER A 70 -12.11 9.84 -12.05
C SER A 70 -11.00 9.52 -13.05
N ASP A 71 -11.15 10.01 -14.29
CA ASP A 71 -10.12 9.91 -15.32
C ASP A 71 -8.86 10.70 -14.94
N GLU A 72 -8.99 11.83 -14.25
CA GLU A 72 -7.86 12.64 -13.78
C GLU A 72 -6.98 11.84 -12.82
N GLU A 73 -7.59 11.21 -11.81
CA GLU A 73 -6.92 10.33 -10.86
C GLU A 73 -6.30 9.09 -11.54
N PHE A 74 -6.96 8.53 -12.55
CA PHE A 74 -6.43 7.38 -13.28
C PHE A 74 -5.18 7.71 -14.11
N GLU A 75 -5.13 8.92 -14.67
CA GLU A 75 -4.01 9.42 -15.47
C GLU A 75 -2.90 10.05 -14.60
N ASP A 76 -3.14 10.25 -13.29
CA ASP A 76 -2.14 10.82 -12.37
C ASP A 76 -1.00 9.81 -12.10
N PRO A 77 0.26 10.11 -12.42
CA PRO A 77 1.40 9.22 -12.15
C PRO A 77 1.75 9.06 -10.66
N ASN A 78 1.23 9.91 -9.77
CA ASN A 78 1.39 9.76 -8.33
C ASN A 78 0.48 8.65 -7.79
N GLU A 79 -0.67 8.45 -8.42
CA GLU A 79 -1.60 7.36 -8.10
C GLU A 79 -1.13 6.07 -8.76
N ILE A 80 -0.68 5.11 -7.94
CA ILE A 80 -0.21 3.81 -8.44
C ILE A 80 -1.43 2.96 -8.81
N LYS A 81 -1.55 2.61 -10.10
CA LYS A 81 -2.60 1.72 -10.59
C LYS A 81 -2.20 0.27 -10.32
N VAL A 82 -3.18 -0.57 -10.01
CA VAL A 82 -3.01 -2.00 -9.77
C VAL A 82 -3.97 -2.84 -10.61
N ILE A 83 -3.44 -3.86 -11.27
CA ILE A 83 -4.22 -4.91 -11.92
C ILE A 83 -4.20 -6.15 -11.03
N VAL A 84 -5.36 -6.76 -10.83
CA VAL A 84 -5.52 -7.98 -10.05
C VAL A 84 -6.16 -9.08 -10.87
N ASN A 85 -5.88 -10.33 -10.51
CA ASN A 85 -6.58 -11.48 -11.05
C ASN A 85 -7.93 -11.72 -10.33
N ASN A 86 -8.68 -12.74 -10.76
CA ASN A 86 -9.99 -13.08 -10.20
C ASN A 86 -9.98 -13.52 -8.72
N HIS A 87 -8.80 -13.70 -8.12
CA HIS A 87 -8.63 -14.05 -6.70
C HIS A 87 -8.08 -12.86 -5.89
N ASN A 88 -8.14 -11.65 -6.44
CA ASN A 88 -7.55 -10.44 -5.87
C ASN A 88 -6.05 -10.59 -5.56
N SER A 89 -5.29 -11.32 -6.38
CA SER A 89 -3.82 -11.31 -6.31
C SER A 89 -3.29 -10.34 -7.36
N ALA A 90 -2.35 -9.48 -6.97
CA ALA A 90 -1.76 -8.48 -7.86
C ALA A 90 -1.07 -9.15 -9.05
N MET A 91 -1.41 -8.69 -10.25
CA MET A 91 -0.76 -9.09 -11.50
C MET A 91 0.30 -8.08 -11.91
N TYR A 92 0.02 -6.78 -11.73
CA TYR A 92 0.96 -5.72 -12.09
C TYR A 92 0.59 -4.40 -11.38
N PHE A 93 1.61 -3.59 -11.11
CA PHE A 93 1.48 -2.21 -10.63
C PHE A 93 2.14 -1.27 -11.64
N SER A 94 1.59 -0.07 -11.83
CA SER A 94 2.21 0.94 -12.69
C SER A 94 1.77 2.34 -12.31
N ARG A 95 2.65 3.32 -12.56
CA ARG A 95 2.28 4.74 -12.55
C ARG A 95 1.56 5.16 -13.83
N GLU A 96 1.65 4.38 -14.90
CA GLU A 96 0.87 4.59 -16.11
C GLU A 96 -0.58 4.07 -15.96
N PRO A 97 -1.54 4.64 -16.71
CA PRO A 97 -2.93 4.21 -16.73
C PRO A 97 -3.07 2.76 -17.24
N ILE A 98 -3.39 1.83 -16.34
CA ILE A 98 -3.66 0.42 -16.65
C ILE A 98 -5.02 -0.01 -16.06
N PRO A 99 -5.83 -0.80 -16.79
CA PRO A 99 -5.52 -1.45 -18.06
C PRO A 99 -5.68 -0.51 -19.26
N SER A 100 -5.02 -0.84 -20.38
CA SER A 100 -5.14 -0.04 -21.60
C SER A 100 -6.57 -0.02 -22.13
N ARG A 101 -7.09 1.19 -22.36
CA ARG A 101 -8.45 1.40 -22.89
C ARG A 101 -8.53 1.43 -24.42
N LYS A 102 -7.39 1.40 -25.12
CA LYS A 102 -7.29 1.70 -26.57
C LYS A 102 -8.18 0.83 -27.48
N LYS A 103 -8.55 -0.37 -27.04
CA LYS A 103 -9.42 -1.30 -27.78
C LYS A 103 -10.78 -1.51 -27.12
N TYR A 104 -11.04 -0.85 -26.00
CA TYR A 104 -12.26 -1.01 -25.22
C TYR A 104 -13.27 0.06 -25.61
N ASN A 105 -14.46 -0.36 -26.06
CA ASN A 105 -15.52 0.54 -26.52
C ASN A 105 -16.62 0.77 -25.47
N GLY A 106 -16.48 0.16 -24.28
CA GLY A 106 -17.43 0.36 -23.18
C GLY A 106 -17.05 1.57 -22.33
N THR A 107 -17.99 1.98 -21.48
CA THR A 107 -17.82 3.14 -20.57
C THR A 107 -17.33 2.76 -19.18
N ALA A 108 -17.32 1.47 -18.84
CA ALA A 108 -16.94 0.97 -17.52
C ALA A 108 -15.82 -0.06 -17.65
N PHE A 109 -14.71 0.17 -16.97
CA PHE A 109 -13.57 -0.73 -16.92
C PHE A 109 -12.95 -0.64 -15.51
N PRO A 110 -12.24 -1.67 -15.04
CA PRO A 110 -11.67 -1.64 -13.70
C PRO A 110 -10.56 -0.59 -13.65
N MET A 111 -10.76 0.41 -12.80
CA MET A 111 -9.73 1.38 -12.43
C MET A 111 -9.49 1.20 -10.94
N LYS A 112 -8.32 0.68 -10.58
CA LYS A 112 -7.97 0.42 -9.19
C LYS A 112 -6.63 1.03 -8.88
N LYS A 113 -6.52 1.64 -7.71
CA LYS A 113 -5.27 2.15 -7.16
C LYS A 113 -4.82 1.35 -5.96
N GLN A 114 -3.52 1.32 -5.75
CA GLN A 114 -2.91 0.89 -4.51
C GLN A 114 -3.21 1.93 -3.41
N VAL A 115 -3.58 1.45 -2.23
CA VAL A 115 -3.65 2.25 -1.01
C VAL A 115 -2.49 1.82 -0.13
N CYS A 116 -1.65 2.74 0.34
CA CYS A 116 -0.34 2.40 0.89
C CYS A 116 -0.36 1.92 2.35
N ILE A 117 -1.21 0.92 2.63
CA ILE A 117 -1.28 0.14 3.87
C ILE A 117 -0.93 -1.30 3.54
N ILE A 118 0.28 -1.72 3.93
CA ILE A 118 0.90 -2.95 3.46
C ILE A 118 1.37 -3.76 4.68
N PRO A 119 0.60 -4.74 5.15
CA PRO A 119 1.07 -5.65 6.17
C PRO A 119 1.91 -6.78 5.59
N PHE A 120 2.98 -7.10 6.31
CA PHE A 120 3.91 -8.18 6.02
C PHE A 120 3.99 -9.11 7.21
N THR A 121 4.06 -10.41 6.96
CA THR A 121 4.63 -11.32 7.96
C THR A 121 6.11 -11.00 8.14
N ARG A 122 6.61 -11.19 9.36
CA ARG A 122 8.02 -10.97 9.72
C ARG A 122 8.98 -11.63 8.72
N GLN A 123 8.73 -12.90 8.42
CA GLN A 123 9.61 -13.67 7.53
C GLN A 123 9.58 -13.11 6.10
N CYS A 124 8.41 -12.75 5.59
CA CYS A 124 8.27 -12.16 4.25
C CYS A 124 9.02 -10.83 4.12
N LEU A 125 8.94 -9.98 5.15
CA LEU A 125 9.66 -8.71 5.16
C LEU A 125 11.18 -8.93 5.17
N LEU A 126 11.68 -9.88 5.94
CA LEU A 126 13.11 -10.23 5.92
C LEU A 126 13.53 -10.83 4.58
N ASP A 127 12.73 -11.73 4.03
CA ASP A 127 12.98 -12.31 2.71
C ASP A 127 13.03 -11.20 1.64
N TYR A 128 12.14 -10.21 1.70
CA TYR A 128 12.12 -9.07 0.78
C TYR A 128 13.42 -8.26 0.84
N THR A 129 13.95 -7.99 2.04
CA THR A 129 15.22 -7.25 2.17
C THR A 129 16.43 -8.01 1.64
N ALA A 130 16.31 -9.34 1.47
CA ALA A 130 17.34 -10.17 0.86
C ALA A 130 17.20 -10.29 -0.67
N LEU A 131 16.12 -9.76 -1.25
CA LEU A 131 15.92 -9.75 -2.70
C LEU A 131 16.67 -8.57 -3.32
N GLU A 132 17.38 -8.84 -4.42
CA GLU A 132 17.97 -7.80 -5.25
C GLU A 132 16.87 -6.93 -5.87
N PRO A 133 17.05 -5.58 -5.91
CA PRO A 133 16.16 -4.69 -6.64
C PRO A 133 16.02 -5.11 -8.11
N THR A 134 14.81 -4.94 -8.64
CA THR A 134 14.49 -5.42 -9.99
C THR A 134 14.23 -4.28 -10.97
N PRO A 135 14.39 -4.49 -12.29
CA PRO A 135 14.26 -3.40 -13.26
C PRO A 135 12.90 -2.68 -13.22
N LEU A 136 11.78 -3.40 -13.06
CA LEU A 136 10.47 -2.73 -13.03
C LEU A 136 10.25 -1.98 -11.71
N GLU A 137 10.69 -2.54 -10.58
CA GLU A 137 10.74 -1.81 -9.30
C GLU A 137 11.52 -0.50 -9.42
N VAL A 138 12.68 -0.50 -10.09
CA VAL A 138 13.51 0.70 -10.27
C VAL A 138 12.84 1.72 -11.19
N ILE A 139 12.31 1.28 -12.34
CA ILE A 139 11.70 2.16 -13.35
C ILE A 139 10.42 2.81 -12.83
N GLU A 140 9.54 2.02 -12.20
CA GLU A 140 8.25 2.51 -11.68
C GLU A 140 8.39 3.14 -10.29
N SER A 141 9.49 2.83 -9.58
CA SER A 141 9.69 3.18 -8.18
C SER A 141 8.55 2.70 -7.27
N ILE A 142 8.23 1.40 -7.38
CA ILE A 142 7.16 0.70 -6.63
C ILE A 142 7.73 -0.58 -5.99
N ASP A 143 7.84 -0.60 -4.65
CA ASP A 143 8.37 -1.73 -3.86
C ASP A 143 7.70 -3.09 -4.19
N MET A 144 6.38 -3.08 -4.43
CA MET A 144 5.60 -4.30 -4.67
C MET A 144 6.02 -5.03 -5.96
N LEU A 145 6.63 -4.33 -6.93
CA LEU A 145 7.10 -4.97 -8.16
C LEU A 145 8.27 -5.93 -7.89
N ARG A 146 9.10 -5.67 -6.88
CA ARG A 146 10.16 -6.61 -6.47
C ARG A 146 9.57 -7.96 -6.05
N PHE A 147 8.45 -7.96 -5.30
CA PHE A 147 7.75 -9.20 -4.98
C PHE A 147 7.31 -9.94 -6.24
N LEU A 148 6.62 -9.24 -7.16
CA LEU A 148 6.09 -9.85 -8.37
C LEU A 148 7.18 -10.39 -9.30
N GLU A 149 8.26 -9.63 -9.52
CA GLU A 149 9.37 -10.04 -10.39
C GLU A 149 10.15 -11.24 -9.84
N HIS A 150 10.20 -11.41 -8.51
CA HIS A 150 10.75 -12.60 -7.86
C HIS A 150 9.72 -13.74 -7.68
N GLY A 151 8.56 -13.65 -8.33
CA GLY A 151 7.53 -14.70 -8.35
C GLY A 151 6.75 -14.86 -7.04
N LYS A 152 6.83 -13.87 -6.15
CA LYS A 152 6.03 -13.82 -4.92
C LYS A 152 4.66 -13.19 -5.22
N GLN A 153 3.64 -13.61 -4.49
CA GLN A 153 2.29 -13.09 -4.64
C GLN A 153 2.01 -11.96 -3.65
N VAL A 154 1.25 -10.96 -4.08
CA VAL A 154 0.73 -9.89 -3.21
C VAL A 154 -0.78 -9.97 -3.21
N LYS A 155 -1.37 -10.25 -2.04
CA LYS A 155 -2.83 -10.29 -1.89
C LYS A 155 -3.37 -8.86 -1.83
N MET A 156 -4.28 -8.51 -2.73
CA MET A 156 -4.96 -7.23 -2.70
C MET A 156 -6.29 -7.34 -1.95
N VAL A 157 -6.57 -6.38 -1.09
CA VAL A 157 -7.83 -6.29 -0.33
C VAL A 157 -8.55 -5.01 -0.74
N HIS A 158 -9.77 -5.14 -1.21
CA HIS A 158 -10.57 -3.98 -1.60
C HIS A 158 -11.06 -3.21 -0.38
N THR A 159 -11.07 -1.89 -0.48
CA THR A 159 -11.63 -0.98 0.52
C THR A 159 -12.58 0.01 -0.14
N ASP A 160 -13.74 0.22 0.48
CA ASP A 160 -14.71 1.26 0.12
C ASP A 160 -14.42 2.61 0.79
N HIS A 161 -13.40 2.66 1.67
CA HIS A 161 -12.99 3.90 2.32
C HIS A 161 -12.36 4.85 1.30
N GLN A 162 -12.71 6.13 1.41
CA GLN A 162 -12.08 7.18 0.63
C GLN A 162 -10.64 7.38 1.09
N THR A 163 -9.69 7.34 0.15
CA THR A 163 -8.27 7.59 0.41
C THR A 163 -7.77 8.72 -0.46
N VAL A 164 -6.99 9.63 0.13
CA VAL A 164 -6.37 10.75 -0.55
C VAL A 164 -4.97 10.91 0.03
N ALA A 165 -3.97 10.61 -0.79
CA ALA A 165 -2.57 10.87 -0.46
C ALA A 165 -2.28 12.38 -0.57
N VAL A 166 -1.34 12.88 0.24
CA VAL A 166 -0.96 14.29 0.25
C VAL A 166 0.44 14.49 -0.31
N ASP A 167 0.53 14.72 -1.62
CA ASP A 167 1.78 15.02 -2.33
C ASP A 167 1.89 16.49 -2.71
N THR A 168 0.76 17.17 -2.89
CA THR A 168 0.68 18.57 -3.34
C THR A 168 -0.09 19.45 -2.36
N LYS A 169 0.05 20.77 -2.54
CA LYS A 169 -0.75 21.75 -1.80
C LYS A 169 -2.24 21.66 -2.14
N ALA A 170 -2.61 21.10 -3.28
CA ALA A 170 -4.02 20.91 -3.63
C ALA A 170 -4.61 19.77 -2.80
N ASP A 171 -3.89 18.65 -2.72
CA ASP A 171 -4.28 17.47 -1.94
C ASP A 171 -4.40 17.81 -0.47
N LEU A 172 -3.46 18.58 0.08
CA LEU A 172 -3.52 19.06 1.46
C LEU A 172 -4.85 19.80 1.72
N ARG A 173 -5.26 20.72 0.84
CA ARG A 173 -6.52 21.46 1.00
C ARG A 173 -7.74 20.56 0.89
N GLN A 174 -7.69 19.55 0.02
CA GLN A 174 -8.76 18.57 -0.13
C GLN A 174 -8.90 17.74 1.14
N VAL A 175 -7.80 17.20 1.66
CA VAL A 175 -7.76 16.44 2.91
C VAL A 175 -8.21 17.29 4.10
N GLU A 176 -7.73 18.53 4.22
CA GLU A 176 -8.17 19.46 5.26
C GLU A 176 -9.69 19.68 5.24
N ALA A 177 -10.31 19.70 4.06
CA ALA A 177 -11.75 19.80 3.94
C ALA A 177 -12.47 18.51 4.36
N LEU A 178 -11.93 17.34 4.02
CA LEU A 178 -12.50 16.03 4.34
C LEU A 178 -12.39 15.67 5.83
N ILE A 179 -11.28 16.04 6.49
CA ILE A 179 -11.00 15.67 7.89
C ILE A 179 -11.72 16.59 8.91
N LYS A 180 -12.29 17.73 8.48
CA LYS A 180 -13.01 18.66 9.38
C LYS A 180 -14.06 17.99 10.26
N ASP A 181 -14.78 17.02 9.71
CA ASP A 181 -15.84 16.28 10.40
C ASP A 181 -15.43 14.85 10.72
N ASP A 182 -14.13 14.54 10.72
CA ASP A 182 -13.62 13.20 11.00
C ASP A 182 -14.06 12.75 12.40
N PRO A 183 -14.91 11.71 12.50
CA PRO A 183 -15.39 11.20 13.78
C PRO A 183 -14.26 10.61 14.62
N LEU A 184 -13.15 10.15 14.00
CA LEU A 184 -12.00 9.62 14.71
C LEU A 184 -11.21 10.73 15.41
N LEU A 185 -11.09 11.92 14.80
CA LEU A 185 -10.39 13.05 15.42
C LEU A 185 -11.02 13.40 16.78
N ARG A 186 -12.35 13.36 16.89
CA ARG A 186 -13.08 13.59 18.15
C ARG A 186 -12.73 12.56 19.22
N LYS A 187 -12.46 11.31 18.82
CA LYS A 187 -12.12 10.22 19.74
C LYS A 187 -10.72 10.36 20.34
N TYR A 188 -9.81 11.05 19.65
CA TYR A 188 -8.40 11.23 20.08
C TYR A 188 -8.12 12.58 20.73
N GLN A 189 -9.06 13.54 20.70
CA GLN A 189 -8.93 14.84 21.36
C GLN A 189 -9.24 14.80 22.86
N ASP A 190 -9.83 13.71 23.34
CA ASP A 190 -10.27 13.54 24.73
C ASP A 190 -9.22 12.82 25.63
N ASP A 191 -8.03 12.47 25.10
CA ASP A 191 -6.87 11.88 25.81
C ASP A 191 -5.68 12.86 25.89
#